data_AF-A0A4R7KQU0-F1
#
_entry.id   AF-A0A4R7KQU0-F1
#
_cell.length_a   1.000
_cell.length_b   1.000
_cell.length_c   1.000
_cell.angle_alpha   90.00
_cell.angle_beta   90.00
_cell.angle_gamma   90.00
#
_symmetry.space_group_name_H-M   'P 1'
#
loop_
_entity.id
_entity.type
_entity.pdbx_description
1 polymer ?
#
loop_
_entity_poly.entity_id
_entity_poly.type
_entity_poly.pdbx_seq_one_letter_code
_entity_poly.pdbx_strand_id
1 'polypeptide(L)'
;MNINKNEVLRYLGYKNQPIDENLNELIDSCIDEIKEISDPRYICNIFDVKVFENEVQLSNTNLTLRGRDITNHLRNSKKCAVLASTLGVKVDNRIGYLERVDMTRALILDACATEAIESICNEVEDGIREPARKEGLDINYRYSPGYGDLPIDVQPHILNVLNAEKK
;
A
#
# COMPACT_ATOMS: atom_id res chain seq x y z
N MET A 1 -9.75 -4.77 7.68
CA MET A 1 -9.32 -5.55 6.50
C MET A 1 -10.52 -6.20 5.81
N ASN A 2 -10.95 -5.59 4.71
CA ASN A 2 -11.97 -6.12 3.83
C ASN A 2 -11.32 -6.50 2.50
N ILE A 3 -11.43 -7.75 2.06
CA ILE A 3 -10.83 -8.22 0.80
C ILE A 3 -11.93 -8.30 -0.26
N ASN A 4 -11.93 -7.38 -1.22
CA ASN A 4 -12.93 -7.36 -2.27
C ASN A 4 -12.62 -8.41 -3.35
N LYS A 5 -13.45 -9.45 -3.41
CA LYS A 5 -13.32 -10.54 -4.40
C LYS A 5 -13.25 -10.03 -5.85
N ASN A 6 -13.96 -8.96 -6.20
CA ASN A 6 -13.91 -8.42 -7.56
C ASN A 6 -12.53 -7.84 -7.90
N GLU A 7 -11.86 -7.22 -6.94
CA GLU A 7 -10.49 -6.72 -7.12
C GLU A 7 -9.49 -7.89 -7.17
N VAL A 8 -9.67 -8.93 -6.34
CA VAL A 8 -8.88 -10.17 -6.45
C VAL A 8 -8.99 -10.76 -7.85
N LEU A 9 -10.20 -10.88 -8.39
CA LEU A 9 -10.43 -11.34 -9.77
C LEU A 9 -9.75 -10.42 -10.80
N ARG A 10 -9.81 -9.09 -10.61
CA ARG A 10 -9.11 -8.13 -11.47
C ARG A 10 -7.60 -8.34 -11.47
N TYR A 11 -6.97 -8.57 -10.31
CA TYR A 11 -5.55 -8.89 -10.19
C TYR A 11 -5.20 -10.22 -10.86
N LEU A 12 -6.10 -11.20 -10.82
CA LEU A 12 -5.99 -12.47 -11.55
C LEU A 12 -6.24 -12.33 -13.07
N GLY A 13 -6.51 -11.13 -13.58
CA GLY A 13 -6.72 -10.85 -15.00
C GLY A 13 -8.11 -11.21 -15.52
N TYR A 14 -9.09 -11.43 -14.63
CA TYR A 14 -10.48 -11.68 -15.04
C TYR A 14 -11.12 -10.41 -15.60
N LYS A 15 -11.85 -10.59 -16.71
CA LYS A 15 -12.58 -9.57 -17.47
C LYS A 15 -14.07 -9.91 -17.54
N ASN A 16 -14.67 -10.19 -16.38
CA ASN A 16 -16.09 -10.54 -16.22
C ASN A 16 -16.54 -11.83 -16.93
N GLN A 17 -15.62 -12.75 -17.24
CA GLN A 17 -16.00 -14.11 -17.61
C GLN A 17 -16.63 -14.84 -16.40
N PRO A 18 -17.54 -15.80 -16.64
CA PRO A 18 -18.06 -16.64 -15.56
C PRO A 18 -16.93 -17.40 -14.88
N ILE A 19 -17.01 -17.49 -13.55
CA ILE A 19 -16.16 -18.34 -12.73
C ILE A 19 -16.94 -19.59 -12.35
N ASP A 20 -16.28 -20.75 -12.36
CA ASP A 20 -16.89 -21.97 -11.83
C ASP A 20 -16.90 -21.95 -10.29
N GLU A 21 -17.71 -22.83 -9.72
CA GLU A 21 -17.90 -22.92 -8.27
C GLU A 21 -16.61 -23.29 -7.54
N ASN A 22 -15.81 -24.20 -8.11
CA ASN A 22 -14.53 -24.63 -7.54
C ASN A 22 -13.54 -23.47 -7.41
N LEU A 23 -13.40 -22.64 -8.44
CA LEU A 23 -12.53 -21.47 -8.39
C LEU A 23 -13.05 -20.43 -7.41
N ASN A 24 -14.36 -20.22 -7.36
CA ASN A 24 -14.97 -19.29 -6.42
C ASN A 24 -14.72 -19.71 -4.96
N GLU A 25 -14.90 -20.99 -4.64
CA GLU A 25 -14.59 -21.57 -3.33
C GLU A 25 -13.09 -21.48 -3.01
N LEU A 26 -12.22 -21.71 -4.00
CA LEU A 26 -10.77 -21.57 -3.83
C LEU A 26 -10.38 -20.13 -3.46
N ILE A 27 -10.96 -19.13 -4.14
CA ILE A 27 -10.75 -17.72 -3.82
C ILE A 27 -11.23 -17.41 -2.41
N ASP A 28 -12.44 -17.86 -2.02
CA ASP A 28 -12.96 -17.66 -0.66
C ASP A 28 -12.04 -18.27 0.40
N SER A 29 -11.54 -19.49 0.16
CA SER A 29 -10.58 -20.14 1.07
C SER A 29 -9.26 -19.37 1.21
N CYS A 30 -8.78 -18.73 0.14
CA CYS A 30 -7.57 -17.92 0.17
C CYS A 30 -7.80 -16.59 0.89
N ILE A 31 -8.98 -15.98 0.71
CA ILE A 31 -9.39 -14.78 1.45
C ILE A 31 -9.39 -15.04 2.95
N ASP A 32 -9.98 -16.17 3.37
CA ASP A 32 -10.04 -16.54 4.78
C ASP A 32 -8.65 -16.89 5.33
N GLU A 33 -7.82 -17.58 4.56
CA GLU A 33 -6.43 -17.84 4.95
C GLU A 33 -5.61 -16.56 5.15
N ILE A 34 -5.73 -15.56 4.25
CA ILE A 34 -5.05 -14.26 4.43
C ILE A 34 -5.48 -13.61 5.75
N LYS A 35 -6.77 -13.60 6.06
CA LYS A 35 -7.29 -13.04 7.32
C LYS A 35 -6.73 -13.77 8.54
N GLU A 36 -6.53 -15.08 8.45
CA GLU A 36 -5.99 -15.89 9.54
C GLU A 36 -4.48 -15.67 9.75
N ILE A 37 -3.69 -15.65 8.67
CA ILE A 37 -2.22 -15.66 8.77
C ILE A 37 -1.60 -14.26 8.87
N SER A 38 -2.33 -13.23 8.41
CA SER A 38 -1.83 -11.85 8.41
C SER A 38 -1.65 -11.31 9.84
N ASP A 39 -0.59 -10.54 10.03
CA ASP A 39 -0.35 -9.71 11.23
C ASP A 39 -0.15 -8.27 10.74
N PRO A 40 -1.23 -7.58 10.33
CA PRO A 40 -1.11 -6.31 9.64
C PRO A 40 -0.56 -5.23 10.56
N ARG A 41 0.47 -4.53 10.09
CA ARG A 41 1.07 -3.38 10.78
C ARG A 41 1.18 -2.22 9.83
N TYR A 42 1.01 -1.03 10.37
CA TYR A 42 1.27 0.20 9.62
C TYR A 42 1.83 1.27 10.54
N ILE A 43 2.51 2.23 9.93
CA ILE A 43 2.93 3.47 10.55
C ILE A 43 2.69 4.63 9.58
N CYS A 44 2.08 5.68 10.09
CA CYS A 44 1.81 6.89 9.34
C CYS A 44 2.19 8.11 10.17
N ASN A 45 3.04 8.98 9.60
CA ASN A 45 3.38 10.27 10.17
C ASN A 45 3.11 11.37 9.14
N ILE A 46 2.68 12.54 9.62
CA ILE A 46 2.40 13.71 8.78
C ILE A 46 3.48 14.76 9.01
N PHE A 47 4.07 15.26 7.93
CA PHE A 47 5.14 16.26 7.95
C PHE A 47 4.72 17.51 7.19
N ASP A 48 5.12 18.69 7.66
CA ASP A 48 5.06 19.89 6.84
C ASP A 48 6.07 19.77 5.69
N VAL A 49 5.72 20.23 4.49
CA VAL A 49 6.60 20.11 3.31
C VAL A 49 7.05 21.45 2.74
N LYS A 50 8.25 21.44 2.18
CA LYS A 50 8.75 22.51 1.32
C LYS A 50 8.94 21.95 -0.08
N VAL A 51 8.22 22.53 -1.03
CA VAL A 51 8.25 22.10 -2.43
C VAL A 51 9.18 23.01 -3.21
N PHE A 52 10.15 22.41 -3.89
CA PHE A 52 11.09 23.05 -4.80
C PHE A 52 10.87 22.51 -6.22
N GLU A 53 11.56 23.09 -7.21
CA GLU A 53 11.34 22.80 -8.63
C GLU A 53 11.44 21.30 -9.00
N ASN A 54 12.36 20.55 -8.39
CA ASN A 54 12.58 19.12 -8.68
C ASN A 54 12.66 18.23 -7.44
N GLU A 55 12.30 18.77 -6.27
CA GLU A 55 12.30 18.00 -5.03
C GLU A 55 11.29 18.52 -4.00
N VAL A 56 10.89 17.65 -3.10
CA VAL A 56 10.05 17.95 -1.93
C VAL A 56 10.79 17.53 -0.67
N GLN A 57 10.99 18.48 0.23
CA GLN A 57 11.65 18.24 1.52
C GLN A 57 10.62 18.14 2.64
N LEU A 58 10.72 17.08 3.45
CA LEU A 58 9.88 16.90 4.63
C LEU A 58 10.54 17.57 5.84
N SER A 59 9.85 18.57 6.39
CA SER A 59 10.36 19.41 7.48
C SER A 59 10.68 18.59 8.72
N ASN A 60 11.76 18.96 9.42
CA ASN A 60 12.29 18.26 10.60
C ASN A 60 12.76 16.82 10.33
N THR A 61 13.06 16.50 9.08
CA THR A 61 13.63 15.21 8.68
C THR A 61 14.74 15.43 7.65
N ASN A 62 15.51 14.38 7.35
CA ASN A 62 16.47 14.38 6.25
C ASN A 62 15.88 13.77 4.96
N LEU A 63 14.57 13.57 4.90
CA LEU A 63 13.91 12.96 3.74
C LEU A 63 13.62 14.00 2.66
N THR A 64 14.17 13.74 1.49
CA THR A 64 13.94 14.52 0.26
C THR A 64 13.41 13.58 -0.81
N LEU A 65 12.22 13.88 -1.33
CA LEU A 65 11.62 13.18 -2.45
C LEU A 65 12.02 13.91 -3.73
N ARG A 66 12.77 13.25 -4.61
CA ARG A 66 13.26 13.85 -5.87
C ARG A 66 12.39 13.40 -7.02
N GLY A 67 12.19 14.29 -8.01
CA GLY A 67 11.42 14.01 -9.20
C GLY A 67 10.41 15.10 -9.52
N ARG A 68 10.16 15.34 -10.81
CA ARG A 68 9.19 16.32 -11.27
C ARG A 68 7.77 15.87 -10.98
N ASP A 69 7.49 14.58 -11.08
CA ASP A 69 6.14 14.04 -10.89
C ASP A 69 5.70 14.16 -9.44
N ILE A 70 6.58 13.81 -8.48
CA ILE A 70 6.28 13.99 -7.05
C ILE A 70 6.18 15.47 -6.65
N THR A 71 7.03 16.34 -7.22
CA THR A 71 6.92 17.79 -7.02
C THR A 71 5.58 18.32 -7.56
N ASN A 72 5.16 17.89 -8.73
CA ASN A 72 3.87 18.29 -9.32
C ASN A 72 2.70 17.77 -8.49
N HIS A 73 2.79 16.53 -8.02
CA HIS A 73 1.79 15.88 -7.18
C HIS A 73 1.61 16.61 -5.83
N LEU A 74 2.68 17.15 -5.26
CA LEU A 74 2.67 17.87 -3.97
C LEU A 74 2.73 19.40 -4.10
N ARG A 75 2.63 19.97 -5.30
CA ARG A 75 2.91 21.39 -5.59
C ARG A 75 2.19 22.39 -4.67
N ASN A 76 0.93 22.10 -4.36
CA ASN A 76 0.08 22.96 -3.53
C ASN A 76 -0.13 22.39 -2.12
N SER A 77 0.57 21.32 -1.77
CA SER A 77 0.45 20.63 -0.50
C SER A 77 1.25 21.37 0.58
N LYS A 78 0.62 21.58 1.74
CA LYS A 78 1.29 22.12 2.94
C LYS A 78 1.91 21.01 3.79
N LYS A 79 1.34 19.82 3.71
CA LYS A 79 1.70 18.64 4.49
C LYS A 79 1.78 17.41 3.58
N CYS A 80 2.56 16.43 4.00
CA CYS A 80 2.65 15.11 3.35
C CYS A 80 2.52 14.04 4.43
N ALA A 81 1.54 13.15 4.26
CA ALA A 81 1.44 11.93 5.04
C ALA A 81 2.35 10.87 4.40
N VAL A 82 3.20 10.24 5.21
CA VAL A 82 4.08 9.16 4.77
C VAL A 82 3.62 7.89 5.48
N LEU A 83 3.31 6.86 4.69
CA LEU A 83 2.75 5.59 5.15
C LEU A 83 3.71 4.45 4.78
N ALA A 84 3.92 3.54 5.72
CA ALA A 84 4.43 2.20 5.46
C ALA A 84 3.47 1.17 6.08
N SER A 85 3.17 0.10 5.35
CA SER A 85 2.27 -0.96 5.78
C SER A 85 2.81 -2.34 5.36
N THR A 86 2.43 -3.37 6.10
CA THR A 86 2.77 -4.78 5.80
C THR A 86 1.67 -5.70 6.31
N LEU A 87 1.51 -6.86 5.67
CA LEU A 87 0.69 -7.97 6.19
C LEU A 87 1.47 -8.94 7.09
N GLY A 88 2.78 -8.71 7.24
CA GLY A 88 3.68 -9.54 8.02
C GLY A 88 4.25 -10.74 7.24
N VAL A 89 5.45 -11.17 7.65
CA VAL A 89 6.27 -12.19 6.97
C VAL A 89 5.58 -13.56 6.81
N LYS A 90 4.56 -13.85 7.61
CA LYS A 90 3.80 -15.11 7.50
C LYS A 90 3.08 -15.24 6.16
N VAL A 91 2.60 -14.13 5.60
CA VAL A 91 1.96 -14.10 4.27
C VAL A 91 2.98 -14.48 3.20
N ASP A 92 4.13 -13.80 3.16
CA ASP A 92 5.20 -14.08 2.18
C ASP A 92 5.70 -15.53 2.27
N ASN A 93 5.91 -16.03 3.49
CA ASN A 93 6.32 -17.43 3.72
C ASN A 93 5.28 -18.42 3.19
N ARG A 94 3.99 -18.12 3.35
CA ARG A 94 2.91 -18.99 2.91
C ARG A 94 2.79 -18.98 1.38
N ILE A 95 2.87 -17.82 0.75
CA ILE A 95 2.89 -17.69 -0.71
C ILE A 95 4.09 -18.46 -1.27
N GLY A 96 5.30 -18.22 -0.75
CA GLY A 96 6.52 -18.91 -1.21
C GLY A 96 6.53 -20.43 -0.98
N TYR A 97 5.78 -20.93 0.01
CA TYR A 97 5.53 -22.36 0.14
C TYR A 97 4.60 -22.86 -0.97
N LEU A 98 3.48 -22.18 -1.21
CA LEU A 98 2.48 -22.56 -2.21
C LEU A 98 3.06 -22.52 -3.63
N GLU A 99 3.94 -21.59 -3.95
CA GLU A 99 4.63 -21.54 -5.25
C GLU A 99 5.31 -22.87 -5.62
N ARG A 100 5.69 -23.70 -4.62
CA ARG A 100 6.35 -24.99 -4.83
C ARG A 100 5.40 -26.18 -4.91
N VAL A 101 4.21 -26.07 -4.32
CA VAL A 101 3.30 -27.22 -4.14
C VAL A 101 1.94 -27.03 -4.82
N ASP A 102 1.52 -25.79 -5.06
CA ASP A 102 0.26 -25.39 -5.66
C ASP A 102 0.36 -23.96 -6.22
N MET A 103 0.85 -23.86 -7.46
CA MET A 103 1.06 -22.57 -8.13
C MET A 103 -0.24 -21.77 -8.30
N THR A 104 -1.35 -22.45 -8.58
CA THR A 104 -2.65 -21.80 -8.76
C THR A 104 -3.09 -21.12 -7.47
N ARG A 105 -3.00 -21.83 -6.35
CA ARG A 105 -3.35 -21.28 -5.03
C ARG A 105 -2.37 -20.20 -4.59
N ALA A 106 -1.08 -20.30 -4.96
CA ALA A 106 -0.10 -19.25 -4.70
C ALA A 106 -0.50 -17.92 -5.35
N LEU A 107 -0.86 -17.94 -6.64
CA LEU A 107 -1.30 -16.76 -7.37
C LEU A 107 -2.58 -16.15 -6.79
N ILE A 108 -3.55 -16.99 -6.41
CA ILE A 108 -4.80 -16.53 -5.81
C ILE A 108 -4.53 -15.91 -4.43
N LEU A 109 -3.68 -16.55 -3.61
CA LEU A 109 -3.33 -16.03 -2.29
C LEU A 109 -2.56 -14.71 -2.39
N ASP A 110 -1.66 -14.56 -3.35
CA ASP A 110 -0.92 -13.31 -3.62
C ASP A 110 -1.86 -12.18 -4.10
N ALA A 111 -2.84 -12.48 -4.96
CA ALA A 111 -3.87 -11.53 -5.34
C ALA A 111 -4.76 -11.11 -4.14
N CYS A 112 -5.08 -12.04 -3.24
CA CYS A 112 -5.78 -11.73 -1.99
C CYS A 112 -4.93 -10.86 -1.06
N ALA A 113 -3.63 -11.13 -0.93
CA ALA A 113 -2.68 -10.32 -0.18
C ALA A 113 -2.57 -8.89 -0.74
N THR A 114 -2.53 -8.75 -2.06
CA THR A 114 -2.51 -7.45 -2.73
C THR A 114 -3.75 -6.61 -2.38
N GLU A 115 -4.94 -7.20 -2.46
CA GLU A 115 -6.17 -6.48 -2.09
C GLU A 115 -6.25 -6.21 -0.58
N ALA A 116 -5.74 -7.12 0.25
CA ALA A 116 -5.68 -6.94 1.70
C ALA A 116 -4.82 -5.74 2.11
N ILE A 117 -3.63 -5.57 1.51
CA ILE A 117 -2.75 -4.44 1.83
C ILE A 117 -3.33 -3.12 1.33
N GLU A 118 -4.00 -3.11 0.16
CA GLU A 118 -4.72 -1.93 -0.34
C GLU A 118 -5.88 -1.53 0.57
N SER A 119 -6.65 -2.49 1.10
CA SER A 119 -7.70 -2.22 2.08
C SER A 119 -7.15 -1.55 3.33
N ILE A 120 -5.98 -1.97 3.83
CA ILE A 120 -5.35 -1.34 5.01
C ILE A 120 -4.90 0.08 4.67
N CYS A 121 -4.27 0.30 3.50
CA CYS A 121 -3.86 1.62 3.07
C CYS A 121 -5.06 2.58 2.91
N ASN A 122 -6.19 2.09 2.39
CA ASN A 122 -7.44 2.86 2.30
C ASN A 122 -7.98 3.23 3.69
N GLU A 123 -8.00 2.28 4.64
CA GLU A 123 -8.44 2.56 6.03
C GLU A 123 -7.58 3.65 6.69
N VAL A 124 -6.25 3.62 6.48
CA VAL A 124 -5.35 4.66 7.01
C VAL A 124 -5.58 6.01 6.32
N GLU A 125 -5.74 6.03 4.99
CA GLU A 125 -6.03 7.24 4.22
C GLU A 125 -7.33 7.91 4.68
N ASP A 126 -8.40 7.12 4.86
CA ASP A 126 -9.68 7.60 5.36
C ASP A 126 -9.54 8.23 6.76
N GLY A 127 -8.70 7.62 7.61
CA GLY A 127 -8.35 8.15 8.93
C GLY A 127 -7.62 9.49 8.91
N ILE A 128 -6.91 9.82 7.82
CA ILE A 128 -6.21 11.11 7.63
C ILE A 128 -7.16 12.19 7.09
N ARG A 129 -8.18 11.80 6.32
CA ARG A 129 -9.08 12.72 5.63
C ARG A 129 -9.86 13.63 6.59
N GLU A 130 -10.40 13.06 7.66
CA GLU A 130 -11.20 13.83 8.64
C GLU A 130 -10.36 14.86 9.43
N PRO A 131 -9.18 14.52 9.98
CA PRO A 131 -8.24 15.51 10.52
C PRO A 131 -7.86 16.61 9.52
N ALA A 132 -7.53 16.25 8.28
CA ALA A 132 -7.16 17.22 7.24
C ALA A 132 -8.30 18.22 6.97
N ARG A 133 -9.55 17.74 6.87
CA ARG A 133 -10.73 18.60 6.66
C ARG A 133 -10.94 19.60 7.80
N LYS A 134 -10.70 19.20 9.06
CA LYS A 134 -10.79 20.10 10.21
C LYS A 134 -9.76 21.24 10.16
N GLU A 135 -8.64 21.03 9.47
CA GLU A 135 -7.62 22.05 9.20
C GLU A 135 -7.90 22.85 7.90
N GLY A 136 -9.04 22.62 7.24
CA GLY A 136 -9.37 23.25 5.95
C GLY A 136 -8.51 22.75 4.79
N LEU A 137 -7.98 21.53 4.91
CA LEU A 137 -7.19 20.86 3.88
C LEU A 137 -8.00 19.72 3.24
N ASP A 138 -7.55 19.28 2.07
CA ASP A 138 -8.00 18.04 1.43
C ASP A 138 -6.79 17.14 1.16
N ILE A 139 -7.03 15.86 0.88
CA ILE A 139 -5.98 14.89 0.56
C ILE A 139 -5.99 14.56 -0.93
N ASN A 140 -4.81 14.33 -1.50
CA ASN A 140 -4.64 13.83 -2.86
C ASN A 140 -4.54 12.28 -2.86
N TYR A 141 -4.38 11.67 -4.04
CA TYR A 141 -4.22 10.21 -4.18
C TYR A 141 -2.84 9.74 -3.72
N ARG A 142 -2.70 8.46 -3.31
CA ARG A 142 -1.41 7.89 -2.88
C ARG A 142 -0.38 7.85 -4.01
N TYR A 143 0.89 8.09 -3.67
CA TYR A 143 2.03 8.04 -4.58
C TYR A 143 3.21 7.32 -3.91
N SER A 144 3.77 6.31 -4.57
CA SER A 144 4.81 5.44 -4.01
C SER A 144 6.12 5.57 -4.77
N PRO A 145 7.28 5.35 -4.13
CA PRO A 145 8.57 5.22 -4.81
C PRO A 145 8.53 4.20 -5.95
N GLY A 146 9.14 4.54 -7.08
CA GLY A 146 9.09 3.74 -8.31
C GLY A 146 7.99 4.14 -9.30
N TYR A 147 7.03 4.99 -8.89
CA TYR A 147 6.11 5.64 -9.84
C TYR A 147 6.73 6.89 -10.47
N GLY A 148 6.36 7.13 -11.73
CA GLY A 148 6.83 8.29 -12.51
C GLY A 148 8.34 8.40 -12.51
N ASP A 149 8.85 9.57 -12.14
CA ASP A 149 10.27 9.82 -11.94
C ASP A 149 10.74 9.83 -10.48
N LEU A 150 9.92 9.36 -9.53
CA LEU A 150 10.32 9.20 -8.11
C LEU A 150 11.20 7.95 -7.93
N PRO A 151 12.48 8.09 -7.55
CA PRO A 151 13.39 6.97 -7.43
C PRO A 151 12.97 5.95 -6.37
N ILE A 152 13.11 4.66 -6.70
CA ILE A 152 12.81 3.55 -5.79
C ILE A 152 13.80 3.44 -4.62
N ASP A 153 14.99 4.02 -4.76
CA ASP A 153 16.08 4.01 -3.77
C ASP A 153 15.82 4.93 -2.56
N VAL A 154 14.74 5.74 -2.59
CA VAL A 154 14.33 6.57 -1.46
C VAL A 154 13.66 5.77 -0.33
N GLN A 155 13.24 4.52 -0.59
CA GLN A 155 12.50 3.69 0.37
C GLN A 155 13.21 3.52 1.74
N PRO A 156 14.52 3.24 1.83
CA PRO A 156 15.20 3.15 3.13
C PRO A 156 15.14 4.45 3.93
N HIS A 157 15.17 5.60 3.25
CA HIS A 157 15.03 6.91 3.91
C HIS A 157 13.62 7.13 4.46
N ILE A 158 12.59 6.69 3.73
CA ILE A 158 11.20 6.70 4.19
C ILE A 158 11.04 5.83 5.45
N LEU A 159 11.53 4.59 5.40
CA LEU A 159 11.45 3.66 6.54
C LEU A 159 12.18 4.19 7.78
N ASN A 160 13.34 4.84 7.59
CA ASN A 160 14.10 5.46 8.67
C ASN A 160 13.33 6.62 9.32
N VAL A 161 12.78 7.55 8.53
CA VAL A 161 12.00 8.69 9.04
C VAL A 161 10.73 8.23 9.76
N LEU A 162 10.11 7.14 9.31
CA LEU A 162 8.99 6.52 10.01
C LEU A 162 9.44 5.71 11.23
N ASN A 163 10.72 5.40 11.37
CA ASN A 163 11.26 4.45 12.34
C ASN A 163 10.53 3.09 12.26
N ALA A 164 10.24 2.67 11.02
CA ALA A 164 9.43 1.49 10.71
C ALA A 164 10.13 0.18 11.06
N GLU A 165 11.47 0.12 11.02
CA GLU A 165 12.26 -1.08 11.35
C GLU A 165 12.10 -1.53 12.82
N LYS A 166 11.61 -0.66 13.70
CA LYS A 166 11.46 -0.93 15.14
C LYS A 166 10.03 -1.28 15.55
N LYS A 167 9.10 -1.41 14.60
CA LYS A 167 7.67 -1.69 14.83
C LYS A 167 7.20 -2.89 14.02
#